data_AF-A0AAW1L8N7-F1
#
_entry.id   AF-A0AAW1L8N7-F1
#
_cell.length_a   1.000
_cell.length_b   1.000
_cell.length_c   1.000
_cell.angle_alpha   90.00
_cell.angle_beta   90.00
_cell.angle_gamma   90.00
#
_symmetry.space_group_name_H-M   'P 1'
#
loop_
_entity.id
_entity.type
_entity.pdbx_description
1 polymer ?
#
loop_
_entity_poly.entity_id
_entity_poly.type
_entity_poly.pdbx_seq_one_letter_code
_entity_poly.pdbx_strand_id
1 'polypeptide(L)'
;MLDALCDRLSESFNKQSTAVQQFFFERYLCIKTSLYRLSAQGHNKANDLTLFLMLHSISTAFKSLLRPSEMSSHDKSPADSLTGVIAEGQCDIDNVLMHLEAKEFTVEPSTLQSLQQLIQWIADLALNLLVKLPDSRPSATKPYELLRDVKALNVLREMLVLIRIWGLLRPACLPVFTKSDATLDVLPLVFRLLSRLVQNISEPDDTLIGKS
;
A
#
# COMPACT_ATOMS: atom_id res chain seq x y z
N MET A 1 23.79 11.09 -14.57
CA MET A 1 24.66 9.92 -14.28
C MET A 1 24.06 9.02 -13.19
N LEU A 2 23.66 9.56 -12.02
CA LEU A 2 23.01 8.81 -10.94
C LEU A 2 21.65 8.21 -11.33
N ASP A 3 20.81 8.91 -12.10
CA ASP A 3 19.54 8.34 -12.58
C ASP A 3 19.77 7.11 -13.46
N ALA A 4 20.68 7.20 -14.44
CA ALA A 4 21.06 6.07 -15.29
C ALA A 4 21.69 4.88 -14.52
N LEU A 5 22.27 5.13 -13.34
CA LEU A 5 22.71 4.06 -12.45
C LEU A 5 21.51 3.40 -11.74
N CYS A 6 20.57 4.22 -11.24
CA CYS A 6 19.34 3.73 -10.63
C CYS A 6 18.48 2.93 -11.61
N ASP A 7 18.42 3.35 -12.87
CA ASP A 7 17.70 2.67 -13.94
C ASP A 7 18.33 1.30 -14.24
N ARG A 8 19.67 1.26 -14.41
CA ARG A 8 20.40 0.00 -14.59
C ARG A 8 20.29 -0.95 -13.40
N LEU A 9 20.31 -0.41 -12.17
CA LEU A 9 20.08 -1.19 -10.96
C LEU A 9 18.67 -1.78 -10.96
N SER A 10 17.66 -0.98 -11.31
CA SER A 10 16.26 -1.41 -11.38
C SER A 10 16.08 -2.49 -12.45
N GLU A 11 16.66 -2.32 -13.63
CA GLU A 11 16.61 -3.29 -14.72
C GLU A 11 17.29 -4.62 -14.32
N SER A 12 18.47 -4.55 -13.70
CA SER A 12 19.19 -5.73 -13.22
C SER A 12 18.42 -6.50 -12.14
N PHE A 13 17.79 -5.76 -11.22
CA PHE A 13 16.94 -6.33 -10.17
C PHE A 13 15.69 -7.01 -10.76
N ASN A 14 15.02 -6.36 -11.72
CA ASN A 14 13.81 -6.89 -12.34
C ASN A 14 14.07 -8.14 -13.22
N LYS A 15 15.31 -8.34 -13.68
CA LYS A 15 15.73 -9.57 -14.39
C LYS A 15 15.91 -10.78 -13.47
N GLN A 16 15.96 -10.58 -12.15
CA GLN A 16 16.10 -11.68 -11.20
C GLN A 16 14.80 -12.48 -11.07
N SER A 17 14.89 -13.73 -10.59
CA SER A 17 13.69 -14.52 -10.28
C SER A 17 12.86 -13.88 -9.16
N THR A 18 11.56 -14.16 -9.11
CA THR A 18 10.64 -13.61 -8.10
C THR A 18 11.13 -13.84 -6.68
N ALA A 19 11.68 -15.02 -6.39
CA ALA A 19 12.22 -15.36 -5.06
C ALA A 19 13.40 -14.47 -4.67
N VAL A 20 14.32 -14.20 -5.61
CA VAL A 20 15.47 -13.33 -5.39
C VAL A 20 15.01 -11.88 -5.21
N GLN A 21 14.05 -11.43 -6.03
CA GLN A 21 13.46 -10.11 -5.88
C GLN A 21 12.83 -9.94 -4.51
N GLN A 22 12.01 -10.89 -4.05
CA GLN A 22 11.39 -10.86 -2.72
C GLN A 22 12.44 -10.78 -1.60
N PHE A 23 13.47 -11.61 -1.65
CA PHE A 23 14.51 -11.67 -0.61
C PHE A 23 15.36 -10.38 -0.52
N PHE A 24 15.67 -9.75 -1.65
CA PHE A 24 16.50 -8.55 -1.71
C PHE A 24 15.72 -7.24 -1.84
N PHE A 25 14.39 -7.28 -1.88
CA PHE A 25 13.55 -6.10 -2.18
C PHE A 25 13.86 -4.91 -1.26
N GLU A 26 13.94 -5.16 0.04
CA GLU A 26 14.25 -4.12 1.03
C GLU A 26 15.64 -3.52 0.82
N ARG A 27 16.65 -4.37 0.59
CA ARG A 27 18.03 -3.90 0.31
C ARG A 27 18.08 -3.09 -0.98
N TYR A 28 17.38 -3.54 -2.02
CA TYR A 28 17.25 -2.82 -3.28
C TYR A 28 16.65 -1.43 -3.09
N LEU A 29 15.54 -1.31 -2.34
CA LEU A 29 14.94 -0.02 -2.00
C LEU A 29 15.93 0.87 -1.22
N CYS A 30 16.59 0.34 -0.20
CA CYS A 30 17.58 1.09 0.60
C CYS A 30 18.74 1.65 -0.24
N ILE A 31 19.28 0.83 -1.16
CA ILE A 31 20.34 1.27 -2.08
C ILE A 31 19.81 2.38 -2.98
N LYS A 32 18.65 2.19 -3.62
CA LYS A 32 18.05 3.17 -4.54
C LYS A 32 17.74 4.50 -3.84
N THR A 33 17.17 4.45 -2.64
CA THR A 33 16.93 5.63 -1.80
C THR A 33 18.24 6.37 -1.50
N SER A 34 19.30 5.65 -1.14
CA SER A 34 20.59 6.25 -0.82
C SER A 34 21.25 6.88 -2.04
N LEU A 35 21.13 6.27 -3.22
CA LEU A 35 21.60 6.85 -4.48
C LEU A 35 20.84 8.14 -4.83
N TYR A 36 19.52 8.19 -4.66
CA TYR A 36 18.77 9.42 -4.93
C TYR A 36 19.08 10.54 -3.93
N ARG A 37 19.40 10.24 -2.66
CA ARG A 37 19.88 11.26 -1.70
C ARG A 37 21.17 11.95 -2.13
N LEU A 38 21.99 11.31 -2.96
CA LEU A 38 23.23 11.89 -3.50
C LEU A 38 22.99 12.80 -4.72
N SER A 39 21.78 12.81 -5.28
CA SER A 39 21.42 13.65 -6.42
C SER A 39 20.78 14.96 -5.96
N ALA A 40 21.21 16.09 -6.53
CA ALA A 40 20.67 17.41 -6.19
C ALA A 40 19.14 17.50 -6.37
N GLN A 41 18.60 16.80 -7.36
CA GLN A 41 17.15 16.73 -7.64
C GLN A 41 16.49 15.44 -7.14
N GLY A 42 17.21 14.59 -6.40
CA GLY A 42 16.73 13.26 -6.00
C GLY A 42 15.96 13.23 -4.67
N HIS A 43 15.89 14.34 -3.93
CA HIS A 43 15.24 14.39 -2.61
C HIS A 43 13.79 13.89 -2.63
N ASN A 44 12.98 14.32 -3.60
CA ASN A 44 11.59 13.87 -3.71
C ASN A 44 11.50 12.36 -3.98
N LYS A 45 12.34 11.83 -4.88
CA LYS A 45 12.41 10.38 -5.16
C LYS A 45 12.83 9.59 -3.92
N ALA A 46 13.82 10.09 -3.18
CA ALA A 46 14.30 9.46 -1.95
C ALA A 46 13.21 9.45 -0.86
N ASN A 47 12.44 10.53 -0.74
CA ASN A 47 11.32 10.61 0.19
C ASN A 47 10.23 9.59 -0.17
N ASP A 48 9.82 9.53 -1.44
CA ASP A 48 8.82 8.57 -1.91
C ASP A 48 9.26 7.11 -1.72
N LEU A 49 10.54 6.80 -1.99
CA LEU A 49 11.07 5.46 -1.70
C LEU A 49 11.18 5.16 -0.21
N THR A 50 11.40 6.17 0.63
CA THR A 50 11.43 6.01 2.09
C THR A 50 10.02 5.74 2.62
N LEU A 51 9.00 6.41 2.09
CA LEU A 51 7.60 6.10 2.36
C LEU A 51 7.26 4.68 1.91
N PHE A 52 7.71 4.25 0.72
CA PHE A 52 7.49 2.88 0.27
C PHE A 52 8.19 1.86 1.16
N LEU A 53 9.43 2.12 1.56
CA LEU A 53 10.17 1.25 2.48
C LEU A 53 9.41 1.08 3.80
N MET A 54 8.93 2.19 4.40
CA MET A 54 8.15 2.15 5.63
C MET A 54 6.84 1.39 5.47
N LEU A 55 6.10 1.64 4.38
CA LEU A 55 4.88 0.89 4.04
C LEU A 55 5.17 -0.62 3.91
N HIS A 56 6.26 -0.98 3.24
CA HIS A 56 6.65 -2.37 3.07
C HIS A 56 7.01 -3.04 4.41
N SER A 57 7.77 -2.37 5.27
CA SER A 57 8.10 -2.87 6.61
C SER A 57 6.85 -3.07 7.47
N ILE A 58 5.92 -2.11 7.46
CA ILE A 58 4.64 -2.24 8.18
C ILE A 58 3.81 -3.40 7.60
N SER A 59 3.75 -3.53 6.28
CA SER A 59 3.06 -4.65 5.63
C SER A 59 3.63 -6.00 6.04
N THR A 60 4.95 -6.14 6.09
CA THR A 60 5.59 -7.38 6.54
C THR A 60 5.24 -7.68 8.00
N ALA A 61 5.30 -6.66 8.87
CA ALA A 61 4.92 -6.81 10.27
C ALA A 61 3.45 -7.22 10.43
N PHE A 62 2.53 -6.54 9.74
CA PHE A 62 1.10 -6.82 9.82
C PHE A 62 0.76 -8.22 9.29
N LYS A 63 1.31 -8.61 8.14
CA LYS A 63 1.10 -9.93 7.54
C LYS A 63 1.69 -11.05 8.39
N SER A 64 2.77 -10.80 9.13
CA SER A 64 3.37 -11.81 10.05
C SER A 64 2.48 -12.17 11.24
N LEU A 65 1.46 -11.36 11.54
CA LEU A 65 0.51 -11.61 12.63
C LEU A 65 -0.65 -12.52 12.20
N LEU A 66 -0.83 -12.72 10.89
CA LEU A 66 -1.91 -13.54 10.34
C LEU A 66 -1.61 -15.02 10.55
N ARG A 67 -2.62 -15.81 10.87
CA ARG A 67 -2.47 -17.24 11.19
C ARG A 67 -3.30 -18.06 10.21
N PRO A 68 -2.71 -19.05 9.52
CA PRO A 68 -3.47 -19.98 8.69
C PRO A 68 -4.55 -20.68 9.51
N SER A 69 -5.73 -20.91 8.92
CA SER A 69 -6.78 -21.74 9.50
C SER A 69 -6.31 -23.21 9.54
N GLU A 70 -6.61 -23.94 10.62
CA GLU A 70 -6.33 -25.38 10.73
C GLU A 70 -6.99 -26.21 9.61
N MET A 71 -8.04 -25.67 8.98
CA MET A 71 -8.80 -26.31 7.90
C MET A 71 -8.32 -25.92 6.49
N SER A 72 -7.41 -24.95 6.37
CA SER A 72 -6.89 -24.50 5.08
C SER A 72 -5.93 -25.54 4.48
N SER A 73 -6.07 -25.85 3.19
CA SER A 73 -5.09 -26.67 2.48
C SER A 73 -3.72 -26.00 2.60
N HIS A 74 -2.72 -26.73 3.11
CA HIS A 74 -1.38 -26.29 3.54
C HIS A 74 -0.55 -25.41 2.58
N ASP A 75 -1.03 -25.07 1.39
CA ASP A 75 -0.25 -24.46 0.32
C ASP A 75 -0.34 -22.93 0.21
N LYS A 76 -1.32 -22.25 0.84
CA LYS A 76 -1.48 -20.79 0.73
C LYS A 76 -1.63 -20.10 2.08
N SER A 77 -0.78 -19.12 2.35
CA SER A 77 -0.90 -18.31 3.56
C SER A 77 -2.04 -17.28 3.44
N PRO A 78 -2.63 -16.80 4.55
CA PRO A 78 -3.66 -15.76 4.52
C PRO A 78 -3.19 -14.47 3.83
N ALA A 79 -1.89 -14.16 3.95
CA ALA A 79 -1.25 -13.05 3.26
C ALA A 79 -1.25 -13.24 1.73
N ASP A 80 -1.05 -14.46 1.25
CA ASP A 80 -1.10 -14.79 -0.18
C ASP A 80 -2.52 -14.73 -0.71
N SER A 81 -3.50 -15.22 0.06
CA SER A 81 -4.92 -15.10 -0.28
C SER A 81 -5.35 -13.64 -0.43
N LEU A 82 -4.97 -12.77 0.52
CA LEU A 82 -5.21 -11.33 0.43
C LEU A 82 -4.56 -10.71 -0.81
N THR A 83 -3.30 -11.07 -1.09
CA THR A 83 -2.56 -10.58 -2.26
C THR A 83 -3.26 -11.01 -3.55
N GLY A 84 -3.77 -12.25 -3.60
CA GLY A 84 -4.54 -12.79 -4.73
C GLY A 84 -5.83 -12.01 -4.99
N VAL A 85 -6.66 -11.80 -3.96
CA VAL A 85 -7.94 -11.07 -4.11
C VAL A 85 -7.70 -9.61 -4.51
N ILE A 86 -6.65 -8.96 -4.01
CA ILE A 86 -6.31 -7.58 -4.41
C ILE A 86 -5.86 -7.52 -5.89
N ALA A 87 -5.13 -8.54 -6.36
CA ALA A 87 -4.69 -8.65 -7.75
C ALA A 87 -5.85 -8.81 -8.74
N GLU A 88 -7.01 -9.33 -8.30
CA GLU A 88 -8.24 -9.41 -9.11
C GLU A 88 -8.85 -8.04 -9.42
N GLY A 89 -8.37 -6.95 -8.80
CA GLY A 89 -8.75 -5.59 -9.17
C GLY A 89 -10.06 -5.10 -8.52
N GLN A 90 -10.48 -5.69 -7.41
CA GLN A 90 -11.70 -5.31 -6.69
C GLN A 90 -11.67 -3.84 -6.21
N CYS A 91 -12.70 -3.06 -6.55
CA CYS A 91 -12.80 -1.63 -6.17
C CYS A 91 -13.59 -1.39 -4.87
N ASP A 92 -14.28 -2.41 -4.37
CA ASP A 92 -15.06 -2.34 -3.14
C ASP A 92 -14.40 -3.20 -2.07
N ILE A 93 -14.11 -2.56 -0.93
CA ILE A 93 -13.48 -3.24 0.19
C ILE A 93 -14.38 -4.33 0.76
N ASP A 94 -15.69 -4.11 0.85
CA ASP A 94 -16.60 -5.06 1.45
C ASP A 94 -16.75 -6.31 0.56
N ASN A 95 -16.66 -6.15 -0.77
CA ASN A 95 -16.57 -7.29 -1.69
C ASN A 95 -15.27 -8.09 -1.48
N VAL A 96 -14.13 -7.42 -1.26
CA VAL A 96 -12.87 -8.12 -0.93
C VAL A 96 -13.05 -8.98 0.31
N LEU A 97 -13.71 -8.46 1.35
CA LEU A 97 -13.93 -9.20 2.61
C LEU A 97 -14.75 -10.48 2.41
N MET A 98 -15.66 -10.54 1.45
CA MET A 98 -16.45 -11.74 1.15
C MET A 98 -15.59 -12.91 0.64
N HIS A 99 -14.38 -12.63 0.13
CA HIS A 99 -13.46 -13.64 -0.40
C HIS A 99 -12.40 -14.08 0.63
N LEU A 100 -12.44 -13.54 1.85
CA LEU A 100 -11.43 -13.78 2.89
C LEU A 100 -12.04 -14.48 4.11
N GLU A 101 -11.32 -15.44 4.67
CA GLU A 101 -11.74 -16.14 5.89
C GLU A 101 -11.39 -15.32 7.15
N ALA A 102 -12.36 -14.59 7.71
CA ALA A 102 -12.14 -13.67 8.83
C ALA A 102 -11.36 -14.25 10.03
N LYS A 103 -11.43 -15.57 10.27
CA LYS A 103 -10.71 -16.24 11.36
C LYS A 103 -9.19 -16.16 11.21
N GLU A 104 -8.69 -16.20 9.98
CA GLU A 104 -7.25 -16.18 9.67
C GLU A 104 -6.59 -14.81 9.91
N PHE A 105 -7.43 -13.77 10.00
CA PHE A 105 -7.02 -12.38 10.11
C PHE A 105 -7.20 -11.81 11.53
N THR A 106 -7.48 -12.67 12.51
CA THR A 106 -7.64 -12.25 13.90
C THR A 106 -6.30 -11.92 14.56
N VAL A 107 -6.26 -10.85 15.34
CA VAL A 107 -5.06 -10.39 16.07
C VAL A 107 -5.45 -10.06 17.50
N GLU A 108 -4.54 -10.31 18.44
CA GLU A 108 -4.78 -10.06 19.85
C GLU A 108 -5.06 -8.57 20.16
N PRO A 109 -6.01 -8.31 21.08
CA PRO A 109 -6.38 -6.98 21.56
C PRO A 109 -5.25 -5.98 21.84
N SER A 110 -4.27 -6.42 22.62
CA SER A 110 -3.12 -5.63 23.09
C SER A 110 -2.12 -5.36 21.96
N THR A 111 -1.94 -6.34 21.07
CA THR A 111 -1.13 -6.19 19.87
C THR A 111 -1.72 -5.13 18.95
N LEU A 112 -3.03 -5.19 18.67
CA LEU A 112 -3.70 -4.16 17.85
C LEU A 112 -3.59 -2.75 18.44
N GLN A 113 -3.71 -2.62 19.76
CA GLN A 113 -3.50 -1.33 20.44
C GLN A 113 -2.07 -0.81 20.24
N SER A 114 -1.06 -1.67 20.31
CA SER A 114 0.34 -1.30 20.10
C SER A 114 0.63 -0.87 18.65
N LEU A 115 -0.17 -1.36 17.69
CA LEU A 115 -0.04 -1.04 16.27
C LEU A 115 -0.81 0.21 15.84
N GLN A 116 -1.55 0.86 16.76
CA GLN A 116 -2.45 1.96 16.41
C GLN A 116 -1.76 3.10 15.64
N GLN A 117 -0.53 3.46 16.00
CA GLN A 117 0.21 4.50 15.30
C GLN A 117 0.60 4.10 13.87
N LEU A 118 0.87 2.82 13.63
CA LEU A 118 1.13 2.29 12.30
C LEU A 118 -0.14 2.23 11.45
N ILE A 119 -1.27 1.87 12.07
CA ILE A 119 -2.59 1.90 11.44
C ILE A 119 -2.95 3.33 11.01
N GLN A 120 -2.77 4.31 11.91
CA GLN A 120 -2.99 5.72 11.59
C GLN A 120 -2.06 6.18 10.47
N TRP A 121 -0.77 5.84 10.53
CA TRP A 121 0.20 6.22 9.51
C TRP A 121 -0.16 5.69 8.12
N ILE A 122 -0.66 4.45 8.01
CA ILE A 122 -1.13 3.87 6.74
C ILE A 122 -2.30 4.70 6.17
N ALA A 123 -3.27 5.05 7.01
CA ALA A 123 -4.42 5.83 6.61
C ALA A 123 -4.02 7.25 6.17
N ASP A 124 -3.11 7.88 6.91
CA ASP A 124 -2.57 9.20 6.59
C ASP A 124 -1.75 9.17 5.29
N LEU A 125 -0.94 8.14 5.05
CA LEU A 125 -0.21 7.97 3.79
C LEU A 125 -1.19 7.89 2.61
N ALA A 126 -2.25 7.09 2.74
CA ALA A 126 -3.25 6.95 1.68
C ALA A 126 -3.94 8.29 1.35
N LEU A 127 -4.35 9.04 2.38
CA LEU A 127 -4.92 10.37 2.17
C LEU A 127 -3.91 11.34 1.56
N ASN A 128 -2.67 11.35 2.04
CA ASN A 128 -1.61 12.21 1.51
C ASN A 128 -1.29 11.94 0.03
N LEU A 129 -1.37 10.68 -0.41
CA LEU A 129 -1.21 10.34 -1.83
C LEU A 129 -2.39 10.84 -2.66
N LEU A 130 -3.62 10.64 -2.18
CA LEU A 130 -4.84 11.09 -2.87
C LEU A 130 -4.93 12.62 -2.97
N VAL A 131 -4.51 13.35 -1.93
CA VAL A 131 -4.48 14.83 -1.94
C VAL A 131 -3.55 15.38 -3.01
N LYS A 132 -2.46 14.66 -3.35
CA LYS A 132 -1.51 15.07 -4.39
C LYS A 132 -1.99 14.79 -5.82
N LEU A 133 -3.13 14.11 -6.00
CA LEU A 133 -3.63 13.73 -7.33
C LEU A 133 -3.91 14.92 -8.25
N PRO A 134 -4.64 15.98 -7.83
CA PRO A 134 -4.96 17.10 -8.71
C PRO A 134 -3.72 17.81 -9.27
N ASP A 135 -2.64 17.83 -8.49
CA ASP A 135 -1.37 18.44 -8.88
C ASP A 135 -0.47 17.49 -9.71
N SER A 136 -0.76 16.18 -9.71
CA SER A 136 0.01 15.19 -10.47
C SER A 136 -0.45 15.12 -11.92
N ARG A 137 -0.11 16.14 -12.72
CA ARG A 137 -0.27 16.09 -14.18
C ARG A 137 0.62 14.98 -14.78
N PRO A 138 0.09 14.13 -15.68
CA PRO A 138 0.90 13.13 -16.37
C PRO A 138 1.95 13.84 -17.24
N SER A 139 3.21 13.45 -17.09
CA SER A 139 4.31 13.93 -17.92
C SER A 139 5.28 12.78 -18.16
N ALA A 140 5.65 12.56 -19.41
CA ALA A 140 6.57 11.51 -19.84
C ALA A 140 7.99 11.64 -19.23
N THR A 141 8.32 12.80 -18.67
CA THR A 141 9.63 13.11 -18.07
C THR A 141 9.60 13.16 -16.55
N LYS A 142 8.47 12.87 -15.91
CA LYS A 142 8.37 13.00 -14.45
C LYS A 142 9.22 11.96 -13.73
N PRO A 143 9.90 12.37 -12.65
CA PRO A 143 10.63 11.45 -11.79
C PRO A 143 9.70 10.40 -11.17
N TYR A 144 10.28 9.30 -10.66
CA TYR A 144 9.54 8.33 -9.84
C TYR A 144 8.66 9.03 -8.79
N GLU A 145 7.38 8.67 -8.77
CA GLU A 145 6.37 9.15 -7.82
C GLU A 145 5.69 7.94 -7.17
N LEU A 146 5.59 7.91 -5.84
CA LEU A 146 4.97 6.79 -5.12
C LEU A 146 3.51 6.55 -5.56
N LEU A 147 2.79 7.62 -5.90
CA LEU A 147 1.38 7.54 -6.35
C LEU A 147 1.19 6.83 -7.69
N ARG A 148 2.27 6.58 -8.45
CA ARG A 148 2.26 5.85 -9.73
C ARG A 148 2.81 4.42 -9.60
N ASP A 149 3.33 4.06 -8.43
CA ASP A 149 3.91 2.74 -8.19
C ASP A 149 2.80 1.73 -7.87
N VAL A 150 2.40 0.95 -8.88
CA VAL A 150 1.35 -0.09 -8.78
C VAL A 150 1.59 -1.01 -7.57
N LYS A 151 2.85 -1.40 -7.35
CA LYS A 151 3.21 -2.34 -6.28
C LYS A 151 2.98 -1.69 -4.94
N ALA A 152 3.42 -0.45 -4.76
CA ALA A 152 3.18 0.29 -3.52
C ALA A 152 1.69 0.53 -3.27
N LEU A 153 0.93 0.92 -4.30
CA LEU A 153 -0.52 1.13 -4.19
C LEU A 153 -1.27 -0.16 -3.81
N ASN A 154 -0.89 -1.30 -4.37
CA ASN A 154 -1.50 -2.58 -4.00
C ASN A 154 -1.14 -3.00 -2.56
N VAL A 155 0.11 -2.82 -2.13
CA VAL A 155 0.47 -3.03 -0.71
C VAL A 155 -0.35 -2.12 0.20
N LEU A 156 -0.56 -0.86 -0.18
CA LEU A 156 -1.39 0.06 0.58
C LEU A 156 -2.85 -0.40 0.64
N ARG A 157 -3.43 -0.86 -0.48
CA ARG A 157 -4.79 -1.42 -0.55
C ARG A 157 -4.94 -2.65 0.35
N GLU A 158 -3.96 -3.56 0.33
CA GLU A 158 -3.92 -4.72 1.25
C GLU A 158 -3.94 -4.28 2.72
N MET A 159 -3.16 -3.25 3.08
CA MET A 159 -3.14 -2.73 4.44
C MET A 159 -4.49 -2.15 4.87
N LEU A 160 -5.19 -1.44 3.98
CA LEU A 160 -6.53 -0.92 4.27
C LEU A 160 -7.55 -2.05 4.49
N VAL A 161 -7.42 -3.17 3.78
CA VAL A 161 -8.25 -4.37 4.01
C VAL A 161 -7.99 -4.96 5.40
N LEU A 162 -6.72 -5.12 5.80
CA LEU A 162 -6.37 -5.60 7.13
C LEU A 162 -6.95 -4.70 8.23
N ILE A 163 -6.78 -3.39 8.08
CA ILE A 163 -7.34 -2.40 9.01
C ILE A 163 -8.87 -2.50 9.07
N ARG A 164 -9.54 -2.71 7.92
CA ARG A 164 -10.99 -2.89 7.88
C ARG A 164 -11.44 -4.14 8.62
N ILE A 165 -10.78 -5.28 8.40
CA ILE A 165 -11.08 -6.53 9.10
C ILE A 165 -10.93 -6.33 10.62
N TRP A 166 -9.79 -5.79 11.05
CA TRP A 166 -9.55 -5.54 12.48
C TRP A 166 -10.53 -4.55 13.08
N GLY A 167 -10.92 -3.53 12.32
CA GLY A 167 -11.91 -2.54 12.74
C GLY A 167 -13.33 -3.10 12.90
N LEU A 168 -13.73 -4.06 12.06
CA LEU A 168 -15.01 -4.76 12.20
C LEU A 168 -15.05 -5.62 13.47
N LEU A 169 -13.92 -6.23 13.84
CA LEU A 169 -13.78 -7.00 15.08
C LEU A 169 -13.60 -6.09 16.31
N ARG A 170 -12.96 -4.94 16.12
CA ARG A 170 -12.57 -4.00 17.17
C ARG A 170 -12.56 -2.56 16.62
N PRO A 171 -13.65 -1.82 16.76
CA PRO A 171 -13.72 -0.44 16.25
C PRO A 171 -12.65 0.51 16.80
N ALA A 172 -12.17 0.26 18.03
CA ALA A 172 -11.15 1.10 18.68
C ALA A 172 -9.76 1.07 17.99
N CYS A 173 -9.48 0.10 17.11
CA CYS A 173 -8.22 0.11 16.35
C CYS A 173 -8.30 0.88 15.04
N LEU A 174 -9.49 1.36 14.64
CA LEU A 174 -9.65 2.10 13.40
C LEU A 174 -8.86 3.43 13.45
N PRO A 175 -8.32 3.87 12.30
CA PRO A 175 -7.72 5.19 12.19
C PRO A 175 -8.76 6.28 12.44
N VAL A 176 -8.32 7.39 13.02
CA VAL A 176 -9.15 8.56 13.29
C VAL A 176 -9.01 9.53 12.11
N PHE A 177 -10.16 9.95 11.58
CA PHE A 177 -10.23 10.91 10.48
C PHE A 177 -10.90 12.20 10.94
N THR A 178 -10.34 13.33 10.52
CA THR A 178 -11.05 14.61 10.60
C THR A 178 -12.02 14.68 9.43
N LYS A 179 -13.33 14.65 9.71
CA LYS A 179 -14.38 14.64 8.69
C LYS A 179 -15.45 15.68 8.99
N SER A 180 -15.95 16.33 7.94
CA SER A 180 -17.05 17.30 8.04
C SER A 180 -18.41 16.63 8.17
N ASP A 181 -18.55 15.42 7.60
CA ASP A 181 -19.75 14.58 7.69
C ASP A 181 -19.48 13.38 8.60
N ALA A 182 -20.24 13.27 9.70
CA ALA A 182 -20.10 12.17 10.65
C ALA A 182 -20.49 10.80 10.06
N THR A 183 -21.32 10.76 9.03
CA THR A 183 -21.82 9.53 8.41
C THR A 183 -20.85 8.93 7.39
N LEU A 184 -19.86 9.70 6.94
CA LEU A 184 -18.88 9.24 5.96
C LEU A 184 -17.97 8.15 6.56
N ASP A 185 -17.97 6.97 5.93
CA ASP A 185 -16.96 5.94 6.14
C ASP A 185 -15.78 6.18 5.19
N VAL A 186 -14.69 6.71 5.75
CA VAL A 186 -13.52 7.16 5.00
C VAL A 186 -12.72 5.99 4.46
N LEU A 187 -12.68 4.86 5.18
CA LEU A 187 -11.80 3.74 4.82
C LEU A 187 -12.22 3.05 3.50
N PRO A 188 -13.50 2.67 3.30
CA PRO A 188 -13.98 2.17 2.00
C PRO A 188 -13.84 3.20 0.87
N LEU A 189 -14.04 4.49 1.16
CA LEU A 189 -13.89 5.54 0.15
C LEU A 189 -12.44 5.63 -0.34
N VAL A 190 -11.47 5.69 0.59
CA VAL A 190 -10.04 5.73 0.28
C VAL A 190 -9.61 4.47 -0.50
N PHE A 191 -10.07 3.29 -0.07
CA PHE A 191 -9.79 2.04 -0.79
C PHE A 191 -10.30 2.08 -2.24
N ARG A 192 -11.53 2.58 -2.45
CA ARG A 192 -12.13 2.71 -3.78
C ARG A 192 -11.35 3.68 -4.66
N LEU A 193 -10.96 4.84 -4.12
CA LEU A 193 -10.19 5.84 -4.86
C LEU A 193 -8.81 5.31 -5.27
N LEU A 194 -8.11 4.63 -4.36
CA LEU A 194 -6.83 3.97 -4.68
C LEU A 194 -7.01 2.85 -5.71
N SER A 195 -8.08 2.06 -5.62
CA SER A 195 -8.36 0.99 -6.59
C SER A 195 -8.58 1.53 -8.00
N ARG A 196 -9.33 2.64 -8.13
CA ARG A 196 -9.49 3.33 -9.42
C ARG A 196 -8.18 3.96 -9.91
N LEU A 197 -7.36 4.49 -9.01
CA LEU A 197 -6.04 5.02 -9.36
C LEU A 197 -5.15 3.92 -9.94
N VAL A 198 -5.13 2.72 -9.34
CA VAL A 198 -4.38 1.55 -9.85
C VAL A 198 -4.84 1.15 -11.25
N GLN A 199 -6.14 1.24 -11.53
CA GLN A 199 -6.69 0.92 -12.86
C GLN A 199 -6.32 1.98 -13.91
N ASN A 200 -6.17 3.25 -13.50
CA ASN A 200 -5.95 4.40 -14.39
C ASN A 200 -4.67 5.19 -14.05
N ILE A 201 -3.53 4.51 -13.98
CA ILE A 201 -2.25 5.12 -13.57
C ILE A 201 -1.74 6.14 -14.59
N SER A 202 -2.13 6.06 -15.87
CA SER A 202 -1.65 6.97 -16.92
C SER A 202 -2.46 8.27 -16.99
N GLU A 203 -3.74 8.21 -16.65
CA GLU A 203 -4.68 9.33 -16.67
C GLU A 203 -5.50 9.26 -15.37
N PRO A 204 -4.99 9.84 -14.26
CA PRO A 204 -5.77 9.91 -13.04
C PRO A 204 -6.87 10.92 -13.35
N ASP A 205 -7.99 10.43 -13.84
CA ASP A 205 -9.08 11.22 -14.37
C ASP A 205 -9.44 12.34 -13.37
N ASP A 206 -9.59 13.59 -13.83
CA ASP A 206 -10.03 14.72 -12.99
C ASP A 206 -11.41 14.43 -12.32
N THR A 207 -12.07 13.36 -12.76
CA THR A 207 -13.33 12.81 -12.24
C THR A 207 -13.16 11.84 -11.05
N LEU A 208 -11.94 11.39 -10.72
CA LEU A 208 -11.67 10.44 -9.64
C LEU A 208 -12.11 10.98 -8.27
N ILE A 209 -11.79 12.24 -8.01
CA ILE A 209 -12.28 12.99 -6.87
C ILE A 209 -13.42 13.83 -7.45
N GLY A 210 -14.65 13.30 -7.40
CA GLY A 210 -15.81 13.98 -7.98
C GLY A 210 -15.86 15.45 -7.59
N LYS A 211 -16.11 16.34 -8.56
CA LYS A 211 -16.35 17.75 -8.27
C LYS A 211 -17.49 17.84 -7.25
N SER A 212 -17.20 18.49 -6.14
CA SER A 212 -18.15 18.91 -5.09
C SER A 212 -19.42 19.50 -5.68
#